data_AF-A0A7C6LRC0-F1
#
_entry.id   AF-A0A7C6LRC0-F1
#
_cell.length_a   1.000
_cell.length_b   1.000
_cell.length_c   1.000
_cell.angle_alpha   90.00
_cell.angle_beta   90.00
_cell.angle_gamma   90.00
#
_symmetry.space_group_name_H-M   'P 1'
#
loop_
_entity.id
_entity.type
_entity.pdbx_description
1 polymer ?
#
loop_
_entity_poly.entity_id
_entity_poly.type
_entity_poly.pdbx_seq_one_letter_code
_entity_poly.pdbx_strand_id
1 'polypeptide(L)'
;MTDKRCVYQEQITTYLDGELERETAAQFKKHIESCPQCSQELKEWEGVFDLLKLPEEEPGPGFTKSVLNALHRQKGETADLKQNPLILHDPWNIKNLTLVLSAIFLLAFSITSWLLTGAEQLLLIHHISRFVGIFVDTVFSLLPAPLAAWLYQVGNYLSLFADAVLTGLQQKLLLLLSWGETFFMLIRLLPPTAWVFMLVTGFIACLILGRLLENKTA
;
A
#
# COMPACT_ATOMS: atom_id res chain seq x y z
N MET A 1 -6.91 11.04 -63.87
CA MET A 1 -6.38 11.64 -62.63
C MET A 1 -6.66 10.65 -61.52
N THR A 2 -5.61 10.02 -60.99
CA THR A 2 -5.73 8.97 -59.96
C THR A 2 -6.22 9.60 -58.66
N ASP A 3 -7.47 9.32 -58.31
CA ASP A 3 -8.09 9.61 -57.03
C ASP A 3 -7.34 8.85 -55.91
N LYS A 4 -6.36 9.51 -55.30
CA LYS A 4 -5.68 9.01 -54.11
C LYS A 4 -6.58 9.34 -52.92
N ARG A 5 -7.51 8.44 -52.62
CA ARG A 5 -8.30 8.50 -51.38
C ARG A 5 -7.37 8.54 -50.18
N CYS A 6 -7.61 9.47 -49.28
CA CYS A 6 -6.83 9.63 -48.07
C CYS A 6 -7.21 8.54 -47.06
N VAL A 7 -6.24 7.91 -46.41
CA VAL A 7 -6.48 6.81 -45.46
C VAL A 7 -7.38 7.24 -44.30
N TYR A 8 -7.37 8.52 -43.95
CA TYR A 8 -8.15 9.11 -42.86
C TYR A 8 -9.59 9.45 -43.24
N GLN A 9 -9.97 9.30 -44.51
CA GLN A 9 -11.30 9.68 -45.00
C GLN A 9 -12.42 8.89 -44.31
N GLU A 10 -12.21 7.60 -44.06
CA GLU A 10 -13.17 6.73 -43.36
C GLU A 10 -13.34 7.11 -41.88
N GLN A 11 -12.44 7.91 -41.32
CA GLN A 11 -12.51 8.36 -39.92
C GLN A 11 -13.32 9.64 -39.74
N ILE A 12 -13.70 10.33 -40.83
CA ILE A 12 -14.42 11.61 -40.78
C ILE A 12 -15.77 11.46 -40.06
N THR A 13 -16.57 10.45 -40.43
CA THR A 13 -17.89 10.21 -39.83
C THR A 13 -17.76 9.81 -38.36
N THR A 14 -16.86 8.87 -38.04
CA THR A 14 -16.60 8.44 -36.65
C THR A 14 -16.06 9.58 -35.78
N TYR A 15 -15.30 10.51 -36.36
CA TYR A 15 -14.86 11.73 -35.67
C TYR A 15 -16.04 12.66 -35.36
N LEU A 16 -16.95 12.87 -36.32
CA LEU A 16 -18.15 13.70 -36.15
C LEU A 16 -19.11 13.12 -35.09
N ASP A 17 -19.21 11.78 -35.03
CA ASP A 17 -19.99 11.07 -34.01
C ASP A 17 -19.31 11.08 -32.62
N GLY A 18 -18.05 11.51 -32.54
CA GLY A 18 -17.27 11.55 -31.28
C GLY A 18 -16.82 10.17 -30.78
N GLU A 19 -16.86 9.14 -31.63
CA GLU A 19 -16.55 7.75 -31.28
C GLU A 19 -15.07 7.38 -31.43
N LEU A 20 -14.24 8.27 -31.98
CA LEU A 20 -12.80 8.05 -32.06
C LEU A 20 -12.16 8.09 -30.66
N GLU A 21 -11.30 7.11 -30.38
CA GLU A 21 -10.42 7.13 -29.21
C GLU A 21 -9.58 8.41 -29.18
N ARG A 22 -9.29 8.94 -27.97
CA ARG A 22 -8.64 10.26 -27.81
C ARG A 22 -7.35 10.44 -28.60
N GLU A 23 -6.53 9.40 -28.64
CA GLU A 23 -5.24 9.44 -29.34
C GLU A 23 -5.45 9.52 -30.86
N THR A 24 -6.36 8.71 -31.38
CA THR A 24 -6.76 8.69 -32.80
C THR A 24 -7.43 10.00 -33.21
N ALA A 25 -8.31 10.54 -32.38
CA ALA A 25 -8.94 11.84 -32.60
C ALA A 25 -7.92 12.97 -32.67
N ALA A 26 -6.89 12.95 -31.81
CA ALA A 26 -5.81 13.95 -31.85
C ALA A 26 -4.94 13.83 -33.11
N GLN A 27 -4.67 12.61 -33.58
CA GLN A 27 -3.93 12.37 -34.82
C GLN A 27 -4.75 12.80 -36.04
N PHE A 28 -6.03 12.45 -36.08
CA PHE A 28 -6.97 12.87 -37.12
C PHE A 28 -7.09 14.40 -37.16
N LYS A 29 -7.16 15.07 -36.00
CA LYS A 29 -7.18 16.54 -35.93
C LYS A 29 -5.93 17.18 -36.54
N LYS A 30 -4.74 16.63 -36.26
CA LYS A 30 -3.50 17.09 -36.93
C LYS A 30 -3.52 16.82 -38.44
N HIS A 31 -4.13 15.72 -38.86
CA HIS A 31 -4.26 15.37 -40.26
C HIS A 31 -5.13 16.39 -41.03
N ILE A 32 -6.32 16.73 -40.53
CA ILE A 32 -7.22 17.69 -41.19
C ILE A 32 -6.62 19.10 -41.30
N GLU A 33 -5.71 19.48 -40.40
CA GLU A 33 -4.96 20.75 -40.50
C GLU A 33 -3.95 20.76 -41.66
N SER A 34 -3.49 19.59 -42.10
CA SER A 34 -2.47 19.44 -43.16
C SER A 34 -3.02 18.93 -44.50
N CYS A 35 -4.17 18.25 -44.50
CA CYS A 35 -4.77 17.66 -45.69
C CYS A 35 -5.98 18.48 -46.17
N PRO A 36 -5.87 19.20 -47.31
CA PRO A 36 -6.96 20.04 -47.80
C PRO A 36 -8.20 19.24 -48.23
N GLN A 37 -8.02 17.99 -48.68
CA GLN A 37 -9.12 17.12 -49.09
C GLN A 37 -10.00 16.74 -47.90
N CYS A 38 -9.41 16.21 -46.83
CA CYS A 38 -10.15 15.84 -45.61
C CYS A 38 -10.73 17.06 -44.89
N SER A 39 -10.05 18.22 -44.94
CA SER A 39 -10.59 19.48 -44.39
C SER A 39 -11.83 19.95 -45.15
N GLN A 40 -11.81 19.86 -46.47
CA GLN A 40 -12.94 20.26 -47.31
C GLN A 40 -14.15 19.33 -47.10
N GLU A 41 -13.91 18.03 -47.06
CA GLU A 41 -14.95 17.04 -46.81
C GLU A 41 -15.58 17.19 -45.42
N LEU A 42 -14.78 17.47 -44.39
CA LEU A 42 -15.30 17.78 -43.05
C LEU A 42 -16.24 18.99 -43.06
N LYS A 43 -15.88 20.06 -43.78
CA LYS A 43 -16.73 21.26 -43.92
C LYS A 43 -18.04 20.97 -44.65
N GLU A 44 -18.01 20.09 -45.65
CA GLU A 44 -19.21 19.66 -46.37
C GLU A 44 -20.16 18.92 -45.42
N TRP A 45 -19.63 18.03 -44.57
CA TRP A 45 -20.41 17.37 -43.51
C TRP A 45 -20.96 18.37 -42.47
N GLU A 46 -20.14 19.29 -41.98
CA GLU A 46 -20.59 20.34 -41.05
C GLU A 46 -21.72 21.19 -41.64
N GLY A 47 -21.63 21.51 -42.94
CA GLY A 47 -22.69 22.22 -43.65
C GLY A 47 -24.01 21.46 -43.72
N VAL A 48 -23.96 20.12 -43.85
CA VAL A 48 -25.18 19.28 -43.77
C VAL A 48 -25.79 19.32 -42.37
N PHE A 49 -24.97 19.23 -41.31
CA PHE A 49 -25.47 19.33 -39.93
C PHE A 49 -26.08 20.69 -39.61
N ASP A 50 -25.53 21.77 -40.17
CA ASP A 50 -26.10 23.10 -40.00
C ASP A 50 -27.53 23.21 -40.57
N LEU A 51 -27.82 22.51 -41.67
CA LEU A 51 -29.17 22.43 -42.24
C LEU A 51 -30.12 21.59 -41.38
N LEU A 52 -29.58 20.66 -40.58
CA LEU A 52 -30.32 19.79 -39.69
C LEU A 52 -30.44 20.35 -38.26
N LYS A 53 -30.02 21.60 -38.02
CA LYS A 53 -30.20 22.23 -36.72
C LYS A 53 -31.68 22.38 -36.41
N LEU A 54 -32.14 21.63 -35.41
CA LEU A 54 -33.48 21.80 -34.85
C LEU A 54 -33.56 23.11 -34.06
N PRO A 55 -34.75 23.72 -33.96
CA PRO A 55 -34.96 24.85 -33.05
C PRO A 55 -34.62 24.44 -31.62
N GLU A 56 -33.96 25.35 -30.88
CA GLU A 56 -33.66 25.13 -29.47
C GLU A 56 -34.98 25.03 -28.68
N GLU A 57 -35.24 23.86 -28.09
CA GLU A 57 -36.30 23.71 -27.11
C GLU A 57 -35.78 24.06 -25.72
N GLU A 58 -36.47 24.97 -25.03
CA GLU A 58 -36.14 25.25 -23.63
C GLU A 58 -36.49 24.02 -22.77
N PRO A 59 -35.52 23.45 -22.04
CA PRO A 59 -35.82 22.37 -21.14
C PRO A 59 -36.76 22.86 -20.03
N GLY A 60 -37.65 21.96 -19.56
CA GLY A 60 -38.67 22.30 -18.58
C GLY A 60 -38.13 23.02 -17.32
N PRO A 61 -38.97 23.82 -16.65
CA PRO A 61 -38.53 24.66 -15.53
C PRO A 61 -37.88 23.81 -14.44
N GLY A 62 -36.64 24.15 -14.08
CA GLY A 62 -35.86 23.45 -13.06
C GLY A 62 -34.87 22.40 -13.57
N PHE A 63 -34.87 22.05 -14.86
CA PHE A 63 -33.90 21.12 -15.44
C PHE A 63 -32.45 21.59 -15.23
N THR A 64 -32.14 22.84 -15.58
CA THR A 64 -30.80 23.44 -15.40
C THR A 64 -30.34 23.37 -13.95
N LYS A 65 -31.25 23.65 -13.01
CA LYS A 65 -30.97 23.57 -11.57
C LYS A 65 -30.70 22.12 -11.14
N SER A 66 -31.46 21.16 -11.66
CA SER A 66 -31.26 19.73 -11.40
C SER A 66 -29.89 19.25 -11.90
N VAL A 67 -29.52 19.61 -13.14
CA VAL A 67 -28.23 19.25 -13.73
C VAL A 67 -27.07 19.90 -12.97
N LEU A 68 -27.15 21.19 -12.66
CA LEU A 68 -26.14 21.89 -11.88
C LEU A 68 -25.96 21.27 -10.48
N ASN A 69 -27.06 20.89 -9.82
CA ASN A 69 -26.99 20.20 -8.54
C ASN A 69 -26.32 18.82 -8.67
N ALA A 70 -26.62 18.06 -9.73
CA ALA A 70 -25.98 16.77 -10.00
C ALA A 70 -24.46 16.93 -10.25
N LEU A 71 -24.07 17.93 -11.06
CA LEU A 71 -22.66 18.25 -11.32
C LEU A 71 -21.93 18.70 -10.05
N HIS A 72 -22.56 19.53 -9.21
CA HIS A 72 -22.00 19.93 -7.92
C HIS A 72 -21.88 18.74 -6.97
N ARG A 73 -22.80 17.78 -7.00
CA ARG A 73 -22.69 16.56 -6.19
C ARG A 73 -21.50 15.71 -6.65
N GLN A 74 -21.34 15.47 -7.95
CA GLN A 74 -20.20 14.76 -8.50
C GLN A 74 -18.87 15.49 -8.24
N LYS A 75 -18.86 16.82 -8.35
CA LYS A 75 -17.69 17.65 -8.06
C LYS A 75 -17.37 17.69 -6.56
N GLY A 76 -18.40 17.67 -5.72
CA GLY A 76 -18.30 17.59 -4.26
C GLY A 76 -17.77 16.23 -3.81
N GLU A 77 -18.26 15.13 -4.39
CA GLU A 77 -17.76 13.78 -4.15
C GLU A 77 -16.30 13.64 -4.61
N THR A 78 -15.94 14.20 -5.77
CA THR A 78 -14.54 14.21 -6.23
C THR A 78 -13.63 15.18 -5.45
N ALA A 79 -14.18 16.27 -4.90
CA ALA A 79 -13.47 17.19 -4.02
C ALA A 79 -13.31 16.63 -2.60
N ASP A 80 -14.29 15.91 -2.07
CA ASP A 80 -14.25 15.20 -0.79
C ASP A 80 -13.26 14.02 -0.85
N LEU A 81 -13.23 13.29 -1.97
CA LEU A 81 -12.17 12.31 -2.28
C LEU A 81 -10.79 12.95 -2.40
N LYS A 82 -10.69 14.22 -2.80
CA LYS A 82 -9.42 14.97 -2.90
C LYS A 82 -9.01 15.64 -1.58
N GLN A 83 -9.97 15.95 -0.71
CA GLN A 83 -9.76 16.64 0.58
C GLN A 83 -9.59 15.67 1.75
N ASN A 84 -9.91 14.39 1.57
CA ASN A 84 -9.65 13.35 2.55
C ASN A 84 -8.52 12.41 2.07
N PRO A 85 -7.24 12.77 2.25
CA PRO A 85 -6.10 11.92 1.88
C PRO A 85 -5.96 10.66 2.77
N LEU A 86 -6.97 10.32 3.59
CA LEU A 86 -6.98 9.13 4.45
C LEU A 86 -7.82 7.96 3.93
N ILE A 87 -8.44 8.06 2.74
CA ILE A 87 -8.88 6.86 2.01
C ILE A 87 -7.78 6.49 1.03
N LEU A 88 -6.87 5.67 1.54
CA LEU A 88 -5.74 5.08 0.85
C LEU A 88 -6.23 4.09 -0.23
N HIS A 89 -6.70 4.60 -1.37
CA HIS A 89 -6.70 3.83 -2.62
C HIS A 89 -5.55 4.33 -3.49
N ASP A 90 -4.35 4.10 -2.97
CA ASP A 90 -3.14 4.19 -3.75
C ASP A 90 -3.00 2.84 -4.49
N PRO A 91 -2.73 2.79 -5.81
CA PRO A 91 -2.32 1.57 -6.51
C PRO A 91 -0.91 1.16 -6.04
N TRP A 92 -0.76 0.97 -4.72
CA TRP A 92 0.44 0.57 -4.03
C TRP A 92 0.65 -0.91 -4.26
N ASN A 93 1.08 -1.18 -5.49
CA ASN A 93 2.08 -2.15 -5.84
C ASN A 93 1.99 -3.44 -5.01
N ILE A 94 1.16 -4.38 -5.46
CA ILE A 94 1.23 -5.80 -5.09
C ILE A 94 2.67 -6.36 -5.07
N LYS A 95 3.61 -5.76 -5.81
CA LYS A 95 5.05 -6.08 -5.70
C LYS A 95 5.66 -5.63 -4.35
N ASN A 96 5.25 -4.51 -3.78
CA ASN A 96 5.65 -4.10 -2.42
C ASN A 96 5.00 -4.99 -1.36
N LEU A 97 3.74 -5.42 -1.55
CA LEU A 97 3.09 -6.35 -0.62
C LEU A 97 3.80 -7.72 -0.58
N THR A 98 4.14 -8.25 -1.75
CA THR A 98 4.92 -9.50 -1.87
C THR A 98 6.33 -9.34 -1.32
N LEU A 99 6.99 -8.19 -1.52
CA LEU A 99 8.28 -7.88 -0.90
C LEU A 99 8.18 -7.83 0.63
N VAL A 100 7.18 -7.15 1.19
CA VAL A 100 6.95 -7.06 2.64
C VAL A 100 6.67 -8.44 3.23
N LEU A 101 5.81 -9.24 2.60
CA LEU A 101 5.51 -10.61 3.05
C LEU A 101 6.74 -11.52 2.98
N SER A 102 7.55 -11.41 1.91
CA SER A 102 8.79 -12.17 1.77
C SER A 102 9.84 -11.78 2.81
N ALA A 103 9.94 -10.48 3.13
CA ALA A 103 10.85 -9.98 4.15
C ALA A 103 10.45 -10.48 5.55
N ILE A 104 9.14 -10.44 5.88
CA ILE A 104 8.63 -10.98 7.14
C ILE A 104 8.90 -12.48 7.25
N PHE A 105 8.69 -13.25 6.17
CA PHE A 105 8.95 -14.68 6.16
C PHE A 105 10.44 -15.02 6.35
N LEU A 106 11.33 -14.32 5.66
CA LEU A 106 12.78 -14.48 5.82
C LEU A 106 13.24 -14.11 7.23
N LEU A 107 12.66 -13.07 7.82
CA LEU A 107 12.98 -12.63 9.18
C LEU A 107 12.52 -13.68 10.19
N ALA A 108 11.30 -14.21 10.05
CA ALA A 108 10.79 -15.29 10.89
C ALA A 108 11.62 -16.58 10.74
N PHE A 109 12.02 -16.94 9.52
CA PHE A 109 12.86 -18.11 9.27
C PHE A 109 14.26 -17.95 9.85
N SER A 110 14.85 -16.76 9.74
CA SER A 110 16.15 -16.42 10.31
C SER A 110 16.12 -16.47 11.85
N ILE A 111 15.08 -15.91 12.48
CA ILE A 111 14.86 -16.00 13.94
C ILE A 111 14.70 -17.46 14.37
N THR A 112 13.92 -18.25 13.64
CA THR A 112 13.69 -19.66 13.96
C THR A 112 14.97 -20.48 13.81
N SER A 113 15.76 -20.21 12.77
CA SER A 113 17.06 -20.83 12.56
C SER A 113 18.05 -20.44 13.66
N TRP A 114 18.09 -19.17 14.05
CA TRP A 114 18.92 -18.67 15.16
C TRP A 114 18.52 -19.29 16.50
N LEU A 115 17.24 -19.50 16.75
CA LEU A 115 16.76 -20.19 17.96
C LEU A 115 17.13 -21.68 17.96
N LEU A 116 17.14 -22.34 16.78
CA LEU A 116 17.54 -23.74 16.64
C LEU A 116 19.06 -23.94 16.78
N THR A 117 19.88 -23.02 16.27
CA THR A 117 21.36 -23.11 16.36
C THR A 117 21.94 -22.41 17.59
N GLY A 118 21.25 -21.42 18.15
CA GLY A 118 21.70 -20.58 19.26
C GLY A 118 21.65 -21.24 20.63
N ALA A 119 21.17 -22.49 20.72
CA ALA A 119 21.24 -23.29 21.94
C ALA A 119 22.69 -23.51 22.43
N GLU A 120 23.70 -23.38 21.54
CA GLU A 120 25.12 -23.47 21.92
C GLU A 120 25.81 -22.13 22.25
N GLN A 121 25.20 -20.97 21.95
CA GLN A 121 25.84 -19.65 22.14
C GLN A 121 25.56 -18.96 23.47
N LEU A 122 24.74 -19.56 24.35
CA LEU A 122 24.46 -19.06 25.70
C LEU A 122 25.70 -18.99 26.61
N LEU A 123 26.78 -19.72 26.30
CA LEU A 123 28.03 -19.70 27.06
C LEU A 123 28.84 -18.40 26.89
N LEU A 124 28.78 -17.75 25.72
CA LEU A 124 29.56 -16.53 25.46
C LEU A 124 29.06 -15.31 26.26
N ILE A 125 27.76 -15.25 26.54
CA ILE A 125 27.15 -14.17 27.33
C ILE A 125 27.64 -14.21 28.79
N HIS A 126 27.89 -15.40 29.33
CA HIS A 126 28.43 -15.56 30.69
C HIS A 126 29.88 -15.05 30.79
N HIS A 127 30.70 -15.28 29.78
CA HIS A 127 32.10 -14.81 29.78
C HIS A 127 32.21 -13.29 29.64
N ILE A 128 31.38 -12.65 28.81
CA ILE A 128 31.37 -11.18 28.64
C ILE A 128 30.94 -10.48 29.94
N SER A 129 29.93 -11.01 30.64
CA SER A 129 29.48 -10.50 31.94
C SER A 129 30.59 -10.50 32.99
N ARG A 130 31.40 -11.55 33.03
CA ARG A 130 32.50 -11.71 34.00
C ARG A 130 33.66 -10.73 33.75
N PHE A 131 33.92 -10.36 32.51
CA PHE A 131 34.92 -9.34 32.17
C PHE A 131 34.49 -7.91 32.57
N VAL A 132 33.21 -7.58 32.39
CA VAL A 132 32.66 -6.27 32.80
C VAL A 132 32.73 -6.10 34.32
N GLY A 133 32.41 -7.15 35.09
CA GLY A 133 32.50 -7.10 36.56
C GLY A 133 33.91 -6.79 37.06
N ILE A 134 34.93 -7.45 36.51
CA ILE A 134 36.34 -7.24 36.90
C ILE A 134 36.81 -5.80 36.57
N PHE A 135 36.37 -5.28 35.42
CA PHE A 135 36.73 -3.92 35.00
C PHE A 135 36.12 -2.86 35.92
N VAL A 136 34.85 -3.01 36.29
CA VAL A 136 34.15 -2.08 37.20
C VAL A 136 34.78 -2.10 38.59
N ASP A 137 35.15 -3.27 39.11
CA ASP A 137 35.76 -3.42 40.43
C ASP A 137 37.17 -2.80 40.50
N THR A 138 37.94 -2.94 39.40
CA THR A 138 39.26 -2.34 39.26
C THR A 138 39.18 -0.81 39.19
N VAL A 139 38.22 -0.26 38.43
CA VAL A 139 38.00 1.19 38.34
C VAL A 139 37.50 1.78 39.66
N PHE A 140 36.66 1.05 40.40
CA PHE A 140 36.14 1.48 41.70
C PHE A 140 37.24 1.53 42.78
N SER A 141 38.24 0.64 42.71
CA SER A 141 39.38 0.60 43.63
C SER A 141 40.35 1.78 43.47
N LEU A 142 40.30 2.51 42.35
CA LEU A 142 41.11 3.70 42.07
C LEU A 142 40.44 5.01 42.51
N LEU A 143 39.19 4.96 42.99
CA LEU A 143 38.41 6.16 43.35
C LEU A 143 38.56 6.54 44.83
N PRO A 144 38.70 7.84 45.17
CA PRO A 144 38.77 8.29 46.55
C PRO A 144 37.44 8.04 47.29
N ALA A 145 37.54 7.65 48.57
CA ALA A 145 36.43 7.20 49.42
C ALA A 145 35.13 8.04 49.37
N PRO A 146 35.13 9.39 49.34
CA PRO A 146 33.88 10.15 49.29
C PRO A 146 33.15 10.02 47.94
N LEU A 147 33.87 9.82 46.83
CA LEU A 147 33.27 9.62 45.51
C LEU A 147 32.74 8.19 45.33
N ALA A 148 33.43 7.21 45.91
CA ALA A 148 32.98 5.82 45.92
C ALA A 148 31.63 5.66 46.66
N ALA A 149 31.48 6.32 47.82
CA ALA A 149 30.22 6.29 48.58
C ALA A 149 29.05 6.96 47.81
N TRP A 150 29.31 8.09 47.15
CA TRP A 150 28.30 8.79 46.36
C TRP A 150 27.88 7.98 45.12
N LEU A 151 28.84 7.37 44.42
CA LEU A 151 28.56 6.48 43.28
C LEU A 151 27.88 5.18 43.71
N TYR A 152 28.18 4.63 44.89
CA TYR A 152 27.49 3.46 45.41
C TYR A 152 26.03 3.78 45.71
N GLN A 153 25.75 4.95 46.28
CA GLN A 153 24.39 5.39 46.58
C GLN A 153 23.59 5.65 45.30
N VAL A 154 24.16 6.34 44.32
CA VAL A 154 23.52 6.54 43.00
C VAL A 154 23.37 5.21 42.23
N GLY A 155 24.38 4.35 42.29
CA GLY A 155 24.37 3.02 41.69
C GLY A 155 23.34 2.08 42.32
N ASN A 156 23.08 2.20 43.62
CA ASN A 156 22.05 1.43 44.31
C ASN A 156 20.64 1.86 43.87
N TYR A 157 20.39 3.16 43.69
CA TYR A 157 19.11 3.63 43.13
C TYR A 157 18.94 3.24 41.65
N LEU A 158 20.00 3.33 40.85
CA LEU A 158 19.97 2.96 39.44
C LEU A 158 19.82 1.45 39.24
N SER A 159 20.45 0.64 40.09
CA SER A 159 20.32 -0.82 40.05
C SER A 159 18.96 -1.29 40.51
N LEU A 160 18.38 -0.72 41.58
CA LEU A 160 16.99 -1.02 41.98
C LEU A 160 15.98 -0.63 40.90
N PHE A 161 16.20 0.49 40.21
CA PHE A 161 15.37 0.88 39.07
C PHE A 161 15.55 -0.07 37.88
N ALA A 162 16.79 -0.42 37.55
CA ALA A 162 17.09 -1.35 36.47
C ALA A 162 16.51 -2.75 36.76
N ASP A 163 16.59 -3.22 38.00
CA ASP A 163 16.05 -4.52 38.42
C ASP A 163 14.51 -4.50 38.40
N ALA A 164 13.87 -3.40 38.82
CA ALA A 164 12.41 -3.23 38.69
C ALA A 164 11.94 -3.17 37.23
N VAL A 165 12.68 -2.49 36.35
CA VAL A 165 12.37 -2.43 34.92
C VAL A 165 12.63 -3.78 34.24
N LEU A 166 13.73 -4.45 34.59
CA LEU A 166 14.11 -5.73 34.02
C LEU A 166 13.15 -6.84 34.47
N THR A 167 12.77 -6.88 35.75
CA THR A 167 11.75 -7.82 36.26
C THR A 167 10.38 -7.58 35.62
N GLY A 168 9.97 -6.32 35.44
CA GLY A 168 8.74 -5.97 34.71
C GLY A 168 8.78 -6.38 33.23
N LEU A 169 9.94 -6.23 32.57
CA LEU A 169 10.15 -6.65 31.18
C LEU A 169 10.20 -8.17 31.05
N GLN A 170 10.90 -8.85 31.95
CA GLN A 170 11.00 -10.30 32.00
C GLN A 170 9.64 -10.94 32.24
N GLN A 171 8.81 -10.37 33.11
CA GLN A 171 7.48 -10.91 33.38
C GLN A 171 6.57 -10.84 32.14
N LYS A 172 6.62 -9.73 31.38
CA LYS A 172 5.90 -9.61 30.09
C LYS A 172 6.47 -10.54 29.02
N LEU A 173 7.79 -10.70 28.97
CA LEU A 173 8.46 -11.56 27.99
C LEU A 173 8.21 -13.04 28.28
N LEU A 174 8.19 -13.46 29.54
CA LEU A 174 7.84 -14.82 29.97
C LEU A 174 6.37 -15.15 29.68
N LEU A 175 5.46 -14.18 29.85
CA LEU A 175 4.06 -14.35 29.44
C LEU A 175 3.94 -14.54 27.93
N LEU A 176 4.65 -13.73 27.14
CA LEU A 176 4.69 -13.87 25.68
C LEU A 176 5.32 -15.20 25.25
N LEU A 177 6.36 -15.67 25.96
CA LEU A 177 7.04 -16.93 25.66
C LEU A 177 6.17 -18.14 26.06
N SER A 178 5.47 -18.07 27.19
CA SER A 178 4.51 -19.08 27.64
C SER A 178 3.30 -19.18 26.70
N TRP A 179 2.81 -18.03 26.22
CA TRP A 179 1.81 -18.00 25.15
C TRP A 179 2.39 -18.62 23.87
N GLY A 180 3.63 -18.28 23.52
CA GLY A 180 4.34 -18.88 22.39
C GLY A 180 4.41 -20.42 22.45
N GLU A 181 4.74 -20.99 23.60
CA GLU A 181 4.80 -22.46 23.77
C GLU A 181 3.43 -23.12 23.64
N THR A 182 2.38 -22.52 24.22
CA THR A 182 1.01 -23.07 24.11
C THR A 182 0.49 -22.99 22.68
N PHE A 183 0.73 -21.88 21.98
CA PHE A 183 0.43 -21.76 20.54
C PHE A 183 1.25 -22.75 19.72
N PHE A 184 2.53 -22.93 20.02
CA PHE A 184 3.40 -23.87 19.29
C PHE A 184 2.95 -25.32 19.48
N MET A 185 2.54 -25.70 20.69
CA MET A 185 1.96 -27.02 20.97
C MET A 185 0.64 -27.23 20.21
N LEU A 186 -0.25 -26.23 20.20
CA LEU A 186 -1.50 -26.27 19.42
C LEU A 186 -1.24 -26.41 17.91
N ILE A 187 -0.26 -25.66 17.40
CA ILE A 187 0.19 -25.70 15.99
C ILE A 187 0.71 -27.10 15.62
N ARG A 188 1.46 -27.74 16.53
CA ARG A 188 2.04 -29.07 16.34
C ARG A 188 1.02 -30.20 16.51
N LEU A 189 -0.07 -29.96 17.23
CA LEU A 189 -1.18 -30.90 17.39
C LEU A 189 -2.10 -30.94 16.16
N LEU A 190 -2.06 -29.91 15.30
CA LEU A 190 -2.82 -29.90 14.07
C LEU A 190 -2.20 -30.84 13.04
N PRO A 191 -2.98 -31.76 12.46
CA PRO A 191 -2.49 -32.63 11.39
C PRO A 191 -2.07 -31.78 10.17
N PRO A 192 -1.10 -32.23 9.37
CA PRO A 192 -0.60 -31.49 8.20
C PRO A 192 -1.69 -31.08 7.21
N THR A 193 -2.77 -31.86 7.13
CA THR A 193 -3.95 -31.57 6.30
C THR A 193 -4.71 -30.33 6.76
N ALA A 194 -4.79 -30.08 8.08
CA ALA A 194 -5.45 -28.90 8.64
C ALA A 194 -4.73 -27.60 8.26
N TRP A 195 -3.41 -27.63 8.18
CA TRP A 195 -2.59 -26.52 7.69
C TRP A 195 -2.86 -26.20 6.22
N VAL A 196 -2.96 -27.23 5.38
CA VAL A 196 -3.31 -27.07 3.96
C VAL A 196 -4.70 -26.46 3.81
N PHE A 197 -5.69 -26.93 4.56
CA PHE A 197 -7.03 -26.34 4.54
C PHE A 197 -7.05 -24.88 5.01
N MET A 198 -6.35 -24.54 6.09
CA MET A 198 -6.23 -23.15 6.56
C MET A 198 -5.59 -22.22 5.52
N LEU A 199 -4.51 -22.66 4.87
CA LEU A 199 -3.84 -21.87 3.83
C LEU A 199 -4.70 -21.74 2.57
N VAL A 200 -5.36 -22.81 2.14
CA VAL A 200 -6.24 -22.79 0.96
C VAL A 200 -7.46 -21.92 1.21
N THR A 201 -8.11 -22.03 2.38
CA THR A 201 -9.25 -21.18 2.75
C THR A 201 -8.86 -19.72 2.89
N GLY A 202 -7.71 -19.42 3.52
CA GLY A 202 -7.17 -18.06 3.59
C GLY A 202 -6.84 -17.48 2.22
N PHE A 203 -6.23 -18.27 1.34
CA PHE A 203 -5.92 -17.87 -0.03
C PHE A 203 -7.19 -17.62 -0.86
N ILE A 204 -8.19 -18.49 -0.76
CA ILE A 204 -9.49 -18.32 -1.42
C ILE A 204 -10.20 -17.07 -0.89
N ALA A 205 -10.20 -16.82 0.42
CA ALA A 205 -10.78 -15.62 1.01
C ALA A 205 -10.11 -14.34 0.48
N CYS A 206 -8.78 -14.33 0.36
CA CYS A 206 -8.03 -13.23 -0.25
C CYS A 206 -8.39 -13.02 -1.72
N LEU A 207 -8.55 -14.09 -2.51
CA LEU A 207 -8.95 -13.98 -3.92
C LEU A 207 -10.39 -13.46 -4.07
N ILE A 208 -11.31 -13.92 -3.24
CA ILE A 208 -12.71 -13.45 -3.24
C ILE A 208 -12.76 -11.97 -2.84
N LEU A 209 -11.99 -11.57 -1.83
CA LEU A 209 -11.90 -10.17 -1.42
C LEU A 209 -11.32 -9.29 -2.54
N GLY A 210 -10.29 -9.76 -3.24
CA GLY A 210 -9.72 -9.08 -4.40
C GLY A 210 -10.75 -8.88 -5.52
N ARG A 211 -11.51 -9.93 -5.87
CA ARG A 211 -12.58 -9.87 -6.88
C ARG A 211 -13.73 -8.94 -6.50
N LEU A 212 -14.12 -8.93 -5.22
CA LEU A 212 -15.18 -8.03 -4.71
C LEU A 212 -14.75 -6.56 -4.76
N LEU A 213 -13.47 -6.29 -4.54
CA LEU A 213 -12.92 -4.93 -4.65
C LEU A 213 -12.83 -4.48 -6.11
N GLU A 214 -12.41 -5.37 -7.02
CA GLU A 214 -12.31 -5.11 -8.46
C GLU A 214 -13.69 -4.82 -9.11
N ASN A 215 -14.74 -5.54 -8.70
CA ASN A 215 -16.10 -5.35 -9.22
C ASN A 215 -16.80 -4.08 -8.70
N LYS A 216 -16.28 -3.45 -7.63
CA LYS A 216 -16.81 -2.17 -7.12
C LYS A 216 -16.18 -0.95 -7.79
N THR A 217 -15.12 -1.15 -8.57
CA THR A 217 -14.38 -0.10 -9.27
C THR A 217 -14.74 0.00 -10.76
N ALA A 218 -15.69 -0.80 -11.24
CA ALA A 218 -16.32 -0.72 -12.57
C ALA A 218 -17.74 -0.14 -12.45
#